data_AF-M4RSZ6-F1
#
_entry.id   AF-M4RSZ6-F1
#
_cell.length_a   1.000
_cell.length_b   1.000
_cell.length_c   1.000
_cell.angle_alpha   90.00
_cell.angle_beta   90.00
_cell.angle_gamma   90.00
#
_symmetry.space_group_name_H-M   'P 1'
#
loop_
_entity.id
_entity.type
_entity.pdbx_description
1 polymer ?
#
loop_
_entity_poly.entity_id
_entity_poly.type
_entity_poly.pdbx_seq_one_letter_code
_entity_poly.pdbx_strand_id
1 'polypeptide(L)' 'MSDKLAKTKGSYESVRFMAFNREGLPCRHCVQPIVKAKRNGRRIYWCESCQPTVTLGIKV' A
#
# COMPACT_ATOMS: atom_id res chain seq x y z
N MET A 1 15.77 -2.26 10.33
CA MET A 1 14.34 -2.62 10.10
C MET A 1 14.14 -3.55 8.89
N SER A 2 15.21 -4.03 8.25
CA SER A 2 15.22 -4.95 7.11
C SER A 2 15.35 -6.44 7.50
N ASP A 3 16.03 -6.75 8.60
CA ASP A 3 16.41 -8.13 8.94
C ASP A 3 15.24 -9.01 9.41
N LYS A 4 14.21 -8.41 10.03
CA LYS A 4 13.04 -9.15 10.52
C LYS A 4 12.12 -9.63 9.38
N LEU A 5 12.12 -8.93 8.24
CA LEU A 5 11.31 -9.31 7.07
C LEU A 5 11.93 -10.51 6.32
N ALA A 6 13.26 -10.56 6.23
CA ALA A 6 14.00 -11.62 5.53
C ALA A 6 13.86 -13.01 6.18
N LYS A 7 13.68 -13.08 7.51
CA LYS A 7 13.65 -14.35 8.25
C LYS A 7 12.30 -15.09 8.19
N THR A 8 11.23 -14.45 7.72
CA THR A 8 9.87 -15.01 7.87
C THR A 8 9.09 -15.14 6.57
N LYS A 9 9.40 -14.38 5.51
CA LYS A 9 8.67 -14.45 4.23
C LYS A 9 9.58 -14.04 3.06
N GLY A 10 9.93 -14.99 2.19
CA GLY A 10 10.54 -14.74 0.86
C GLY A 10 11.87 -13.97 0.84
N SER A 11 12.41 -13.72 -0.36
CA SER A 11 13.54 -12.81 -0.52
C SER A 11 13.13 -11.37 -0.20
N TYR A 12 14.07 -10.52 0.26
CA TYR A 12 13.78 -9.10 0.55
C TYR A 12 13.02 -8.41 -0.59
N GLU A 13 13.41 -8.66 -1.84
CA GLU A 13 12.75 -8.12 -3.04
C GLU A 13 11.27 -8.48 -3.12
N SER A 14 10.90 -9.70 -2.72
CA SER A 14 9.50 -10.16 -2.74
C SER A 14 8.62 -9.47 -1.67
N VAL A 15 9.23 -8.96 -0.59
CA VAL A 15 8.49 -8.43 0.57
C VAL A 15 8.69 -6.95 0.85
N ARG A 16 9.62 -6.25 0.19
CA ARG A 16 9.89 -4.84 0.52
C ARG A 16 8.76 -3.86 0.24
N PHE A 17 7.89 -4.14 -0.75
CA PHE A 17 6.84 -3.20 -1.14
C PHE A 17 5.55 -3.38 -0.33
N MET A 18 5.21 -2.43 0.54
CA MET A 18 3.98 -2.50 1.33
C MET A 18 2.70 -2.35 0.48
N ALA A 19 2.70 -1.44 -0.49
CA ALA A 19 1.56 -1.15 -1.38
C ALA A 19 1.91 -1.11 -2.87
N PHE A 20 3.13 -0.66 -3.23
CA PHE A 20 3.51 -0.47 -4.64
C PHE A 20 3.41 -1.76 -5.46
N ASN A 21 2.75 -1.68 -6.63
CA ASN A 21 2.53 -2.78 -7.56
C ASN A 21 1.88 -4.02 -6.92
N ARG A 22 1.03 -3.79 -5.91
CA ARG A 22 0.29 -4.83 -5.18
C ARG A 22 -1.23 -4.67 -5.29
N GLU A 23 -1.72 -3.98 -6.33
CA GLU A 23 -3.15 -3.85 -6.62
C GLU A 23 -3.87 -5.21 -6.52
N GLY A 24 -4.95 -5.27 -5.76
CA GLY A 24 -5.73 -6.49 -5.50
C GLY A 24 -5.12 -7.45 -4.47
N LEU A 25 -3.83 -7.33 -4.15
CA LEU A 25 -3.22 -8.15 -3.10
C LEU A 25 -3.54 -7.60 -1.70
N PRO A 26 -3.52 -8.45 -0.66
CA PRO A 26 -3.74 -8.01 0.71
C PRO A 26 -2.69 -6.99 1.18
N CYS A 27 -3.19 -5.94 1.84
CA CYS A 27 -2.39 -5.02 2.66
C CYS A 27 -1.66 -5.82 3.74
N ARG A 28 -0.36 -5.56 3.91
CA ARG A 28 0.44 -6.29 4.89
C ARG A 28 0.17 -5.89 6.34
N HIS A 29 -0.62 -4.84 6.57
CA HIS A 29 -0.99 -4.36 7.90
C HIS A 29 -2.41 -4.80 8.30
N CYS A 30 -3.42 -4.51 7.47
CA CYS A 30 -4.83 -4.75 7.81
C CYS A 30 -5.55 -5.74 6.89
N VAL A 31 -4.83 -6.44 6.02
CA VAL A 31 -5.31 -7.45 5.05
C VAL A 31 -6.35 -6.99 4.01
N GLN A 32 -6.85 -5.75 4.08
CA GLN A 32 -7.70 -5.17 3.04
C GLN A 32 -6.95 -5.10 1.70
N PRO A 33 -7.64 -5.30 0.55
CA PRO A 33 -7.00 -5.19 -0.75
C PRO A 33 -6.35 -3.83 -0.97
N ILE A 34 -5.17 -3.81 -1.59
CA ILE A 34 -4.55 -2.57 -2.06
C ILE A 34 -5.30 -2.08 -3.31
N VAL A 35 -5.66 -0.80 -3.32
CA VAL A 35 -6.26 -0.12 -4.47
C VAL A 35 -5.22 0.66 -5.25
N LYS A 36 -5.58 1.05 -6.47
CA LYS A 36 -4.73 1.84 -7.37
C LYS A 36 -5.54 2.93 -8.05
N ALA A 37 -4.90 4.06 -8.29
CA ALA A 37 -5.39 5.08 -9.21
C ALA A 37 -4.28 5.62 -10.10
N LYS A 38 -4.70 6.26 -11.20
CA LYS A 38 -3.84 7.07 -12.05
C LYS A 38 -4.18 8.56 -11.82
N ARG A 39 -3.17 9.36 -11.53
CA ARG A 39 -3.27 10.82 -11.36
C ARG A 39 -2.08 11.48 -12.05
N ASN A 40 -2.33 12.40 -12.98
CA ASN A 40 -1.30 13.10 -13.77
C ASN A 40 -0.23 12.14 -14.32
N GLY A 41 -0.65 11.01 -14.90
CA GLY A 41 0.24 10.00 -15.45
C GLY A 41 0.91 9.06 -14.44
N ARG A 42 0.84 9.34 -13.14
CA ARG A 42 1.47 8.52 -12.08
C ARG A 42 0.50 7.47 -11.54
N ARG A 43 1.01 6.24 -11.35
CA ARG A 43 0.30 5.16 -10.65
C ARG A 43 0.50 5.34 -9.15
N ILE A 44 -0.59 5.46 -8.41
CA ILE A 44 -0.61 5.58 -6.96
C ILE A 44 -1.27 4.31 -6.43
N TYR A 45 -0.67 3.68 -5.43
CA TYR A 45 -1.19 2.48 -4.77
C TYR A 45 -1.29 2.76 -3.28
N TRP A 46 -2.42 2.43 -2.65
CA TRP A 46 -2.62 2.62 -1.22
C TRP A 46 -3.64 1.62 -0.66
N CYS A 47 -3.71 1.53 0.67
CA CYS A 47 -4.79 0.83 1.36
C CYS A 47 -5.78 1.87 1.88
N GLU A 48 -7.06 1.80 1.52
CA GLU A 48 -8.06 2.79 1.97
C GLU A 48 -8.28 2.77 3.47
N SER A 49 -8.12 1.61 4.11
CA SER A 49 -8.24 1.46 5.57
C SER A 49 -7.04 2.05 6.33
N CYS A 50 -5.81 1.79 5.87
CA CYS A 50 -4.60 2.30 6.55
C CYS A 50 -4.23 3.73 6.16
N GLN A 51 -4.59 4.13 4.94
CA GLN A 51 -4.27 5.43 4.35
C GLN A 51 -5.56 6.07 3.82
N PRO A 52 -6.47 6.48 4.72
CA PRO A 52 -7.72 7.10 4.30
C PRO A 52 -7.43 8.38 3.52
N THR A 53 -8.04 8.50 2.34
CA THR A 53 -8.00 9.75 1.57
C THR A 53 -8.98 10.71 2.21
N VAL A 54 -8.51 11.50 3.16
CA VAL A 54 -9.35 12.49 3.85
C VAL A 54 -9.85 13.48 2.80
N THR A 55 -11.15 13.46 2.51
CA THR A 55 -11.81 14.66 2.01
C THR A 55 -11.91 15.58 3.21
N LEU A 56 -10.88 16.38 3.46
CA LEU A 56 -11.05 17.55 4.32
C LEU A 56 -12.14 18.37 3.65
N GLY A 57 -13.35 18.30 4.18
CA GLY A 57 -14.46 19.13 3.77
C GLY A 57 -14.09 20.57 4.06
N ILE A 58 -13.41 21.21 3.09
CA ILE A 58 -13.30 22.65 3.03
C ILE A 58 -14.73 23.12 2.79
N LYS A 59 -15.43 23.45 3.87
CA LYS A 59 -16.57 24.34 3.82
C LYS A 59 -16.00 25.68 3.37
N VAL A 60 -16.21 26.01 2.09
CA VAL A 60 -16.09 27.38 1.61
C VAL A 60 -17.24 28.19 2.22
#